data_AF-A0A966JMT3-F1
#
_entry.id   AF-A0A966JMT3-F1
#
_cell.length_a   1.000
_cell.length_b   1.000
_cell.length_c   1.000
_cell.angle_alpha   90.00
_cell.angle_beta   90.00
_cell.angle_gamma   90.00
#
_symmetry.space_group_name_H-M   'P 1'
#
loop_
_entity.id
_entity.type
_entity.pdbx_description
1 polymer ?
#
loop_
_entity_poly.entity_id
_entity_poly.type
_entity_poly.pdbx_seq_one_letter_code
_entity_poly.pdbx_strand_id
1 'polypeptide(L)'
;MTKYLIMENPPNSEEFNKSGSREELACTVVKVASLHDYSADHYIAFAVENPQASWAFLKDSVKYTVEIDDLREEIWLKEIEPLLNESDKLSEAIAQAYSVIFDAAENFDIACKKSKNFQDLAISKDMELDYAFENIGNTSMTEISERVDEIFEVQSYQ
;
A
#
# COMPACT_ATOMS: atom_id res chain seq x y z
N MET A 1 -14.55 0.66 21.85
CA MET A 1 -14.58 0.16 20.46
C MET A 1 -15.56 1.03 19.72
N THR A 2 -15.03 1.88 18.83
CA THR A 2 -15.81 2.80 18.01
C THR A 2 -15.80 2.26 16.60
N LYS A 3 -16.99 2.11 16.01
CA LYS A 3 -17.12 1.75 14.60
C LYS A 3 -17.06 3.00 13.75
N TYR A 4 -16.33 2.93 12.65
CA TYR A 4 -16.23 4.00 11.67
C TYR A 4 -16.90 3.56 10.38
N LEU A 5 -17.67 4.45 9.77
CA LEU A 5 -18.22 4.30 8.43
C LEU A 5 -17.32 5.06 7.46
N ILE A 6 -16.90 4.41 6.38
CA ILE A 6 -16.02 4.98 5.36
C ILE A 6 -16.79 5.13 4.06
N MET A 7 -16.75 6.32 3.50
CA MET A 7 -17.46 6.70 2.28
C MET A 7 -16.47 7.30 1.28
N GLU A 8 -16.74 7.17 -0.02
CA GLU A 8 -16.01 7.91 -1.05
C GLU A 8 -16.23 9.42 -0.83
N ASN A 9 -15.13 10.16 -0.80
CA ASN A 9 -15.17 11.60 -0.74
C ASN A 9 -15.47 12.13 -2.17
N PRO A 10 -16.49 12.99 -2.34
CA PRO A 10 -16.78 13.56 -3.66
C PRO A 10 -15.56 14.31 -4.23
N PRO A 11 -15.29 14.25 -5.55
CA PRO A 11 -14.09 14.83 -6.16
C PRO A 11 -13.87 16.34 -5.96
N ASN A 12 -14.90 17.07 -5.53
CA ASN A 12 -14.87 18.51 -5.25
C ASN A 12 -15.19 18.83 -3.78
N SER A 13 -15.09 17.84 -2.89
CA SER A 13 -15.29 18.04 -1.47
C SER A 13 -14.14 18.84 -0.89
N GLU A 14 -14.46 19.82 -0.04
CA GLU A 14 -13.48 20.51 0.83
C GLU A 14 -13.39 19.83 2.21
N GLU A 15 -14.05 18.68 2.38
CA GLU A 15 -14.02 17.91 3.61
C GLU A 15 -12.82 16.95 3.62
N PHE A 16 -12.06 17.01 4.70
CA PHE A 16 -10.89 16.18 4.94
C PHE A 16 -10.93 15.62 6.35
N ASN A 17 -10.43 14.40 6.51
CA ASN A 17 -10.15 13.88 7.84
C ASN A 17 -9.09 14.75 8.50
N LYS A 18 -9.25 15.01 9.80
CA LYS A 18 -8.27 15.79 10.55
C LYS A 18 -7.00 14.96 10.71
N SER A 19 -5.84 15.54 10.41
CA SER A 19 -4.57 14.85 10.62
C SER A 19 -4.36 14.43 12.09
N GLY A 20 -3.90 13.19 12.28
CA GLY A 20 -3.74 12.50 13.56
C GLY A 20 -5.05 12.03 14.19
N SER A 21 -6.18 12.05 13.45
CA SER A 21 -7.47 11.60 13.98
C SER A 21 -7.73 10.13 13.68
N ARG A 22 -8.66 9.53 14.44
CA ARG A 22 -9.08 8.14 14.21
C ARG A 22 -9.84 7.96 12.90
N GLU A 23 -10.45 9.01 12.38
CA GLU A 23 -11.07 9.03 11.06
C GLU A 23 -10.01 8.92 9.94
N GLU A 24 -8.88 9.63 10.07
CA GLU A 24 -7.74 9.48 9.16
C GLU A 24 -7.16 8.06 9.26
N LEU A 25 -6.99 7.54 10.47
CA LEU A 25 -6.56 6.16 10.69
C LEU A 25 -7.53 5.16 10.04
N ALA A 26 -8.85 5.33 10.20
CA ALA A 26 -9.85 4.45 9.61
C ALA A 26 -9.75 4.38 8.07
N CYS A 27 -9.55 5.52 7.41
CA CYS A 27 -9.34 5.56 5.97
C CYS A 27 -8.02 4.90 5.56
N THR A 28 -6.97 5.10 6.34
CA THR A 28 -5.65 4.50 6.09
C THR A 28 -5.67 2.98 6.25
N VAL A 29 -6.35 2.47 7.26
CA VAL A 29 -6.60 1.03 7.47
C VAL A 29 -7.27 0.41 6.26
N VAL A 30 -8.35 1.03 5.76
CA VAL A 30 -9.06 0.55 4.55
C VAL A 30 -8.14 0.54 3.35
N LYS A 31 -7.34 1.60 3.15
CA LYS A 31 -6.39 1.68 2.04
C LYS A 31 -5.43 0.49 2.06
N VAL A 32 -4.84 0.21 3.22
CA VAL A 32 -3.88 -0.90 3.39
C VAL A 32 -4.58 -2.27 3.22
N ALA A 33 -5.72 -2.49 3.88
CA ALA A 33 -6.47 -3.75 3.81
C ALA A 33 -6.99 -4.06 2.39
N SER A 34 -7.31 -3.04 1.60
CA SER A 34 -7.79 -3.21 0.23
C SER A 34 -6.70 -3.19 -0.84
N LEU A 35 -5.46 -2.89 -0.45
CA LEU A 35 -4.32 -2.69 -1.35
C LEU A 35 -4.59 -1.65 -2.45
N HIS A 36 -5.52 -0.73 -2.24
CA HIS A 36 -5.83 0.31 -3.21
C HIS A 36 -4.81 1.44 -3.17
N ASP A 37 -4.40 1.92 -4.34
CA ASP A 37 -3.52 3.09 -4.46
C ASP A 37 -4.31 4.41 -4.62
N TYR A 38 -5.27 4.63 -3.72
CA TYR A 38 -6.02 5.88 -3.68
C TYR A 38 -5.28 6.95 -2.88
N SER A 39 -5.52 8.23 -3.19
CA SER A 39 -5.04 9.34 -2.39
C SER A 39 -5.67 9.34 -0.99
N ALA A 40 -5.01 9.98 -0.03
CA ALA A 40 -5.52 10.09 1.35
C ALA A 40 -6.91 10.75 1.41
N ASP A 41 -7.22 11.61 0.45
CA ASP A 41 -8.48 12.36 0.38
C ASP A 41 -9.61 11.61 -0.32
N HIS A 42 -9.35 10.40 -0.84
CA HIS A 42 -10.34 9.62 -1.57
C HIS A 42 -11.48 9.13 -0.67
N TYR A 43 -11.22 8.94 0.62
CA TYR A 43 -12.21 8.48 1.59
C TYR A 43 -12.37 9.47 2.73
N ILE A 44 -13.60 9.53 3.26
CA ILE A 44 -13.92 10.24 4.50
C ILE A 44 -14.56 9.27 5.50
N ALA A 45 -14.20 9.40 6.77
CA ALA A 45 -14.68 8.52 7.82
C ALA A 45 -15.50 9.27 8.88
N PHE A 46 -16.53 8.59 9.39
CA PHE A 46 -17.40 9.10 10.44
C PHE A 46 -17.48 8.09 11.58
N ALA A 47 -17.16 8.53 12.80
CA ALA A 47 -17.44 7.74 14.00
C ALA A 47 -18.96 7.60 14.18
N VAL A 48 -19.42 6.38 14.47
CA VAL A 48 -20.84 6.13 14.75
C VAL A 48 -21.09 5.65 16.17
N GLU A 49 -21.88 6.43 16.91
CA GLU A 49 -22.31 6.08 18.27
C GLU A 49 -23.40 5.00 18.27
N ASN A 50 -24.31 5.04 17.27
CA ASN A 50 -25.32 4.01 17.06
C ASN A 50 -25.24 3.47 15.62
N PRO A 51 -24.44 2.40 15.39
CA PRO A 51 -24.19 1.86 14.06
C PRO A 51 -25.47 1.44 13.33
N GLN A 52 -26.49 0.91 14.03
CA GLN A 52 -27.73 0.47 13.38
C GLN A 52 -28.56 1.64 12.84
N ALA A 53 -28.63 2.74 13.59
CA ALA A 53 -29.34 3.94 13.17
C ALA A 53 -28.63 4.60 11.98
N SER A 54 -27.31 4.80 12.07
CA SER A 54 -26.52 5.41 10.98
C SER A 54 -26.50 4.55 9.73
N TRP A 55 -26.40 3.22 9.87
CA TRP A 55 -26.44 2.29 8.75
C TRP A 55 -27.75 2.36 7.97
N ALA A 56 -28.89 2.46 8.65
CA ALA A 56 -30.19 2.55 7.98
C ALA A 56 -30.31 3.75 7.02
N PHE A 57 -29.58 4.83 7.27
CA PHE A 57 -29.58 6.03 6.44
C PHE A 57 -28.44 6.08 5.42
N LEU A 58 -27.28 5.49 5.74
CA LEU A 58 -26.06 5.66 4.94
C LEU A 58 -25.62 4.41 4.16
N LYS A 59 -26.29 3.26 4.35
CA LYS A 59 -25.88 1.97 3.78
C LYS A 59 -25.55 1.99 2.28
N ASP A 60 -26.24 2.80 1.49
CA ASP A 60 -26.06 2.85 0.03
C ASP A 60 -24.83 3.68 -0.38
N SER A 61 -24.26 4.45 0.57
CA SER A 61 -23.10 5.30 0.35
C SER A 61 -21.85 4.82 1.10
N VAL A 62 -22.00 3.95 2.11
CA VAL A 62 -20.88 3.38 2.86
C VAL A 62 -20.18 2.32 2.01
N LYS A 63 -18.88 2.47 1.84
CA LYS A 63 -18.01 1.51 1.12
C LYS A 63 -17.35 0.53 2.06
N TYR A 64 -16.96 1.00 3.24
CA TYR A 64 -16.32 0.16 4.24
C TYR A 64 -16.77 0.51 5.66
N THR A 65 -16.59 -0.43 6.57
CA THR A 65 -16.57 -0.14 8.00
C THR A 65 -15.35 -0.74 8.64
N VAL A 66 -14.81 -0.07 9.66
CA VAL A 66 -13.70 -0.57 10.48
C VAL A 66 -13.99 -0.33 11.95
N GLU A 67 -13.33 -1.09 12.82
CA GLU A 67 -13.44 -0.94 14.27
C GLU A 67 -12.11 -0.48 14.86
N ILE A 68 -12.14 0.63 15.60
CA ILE A 68 -10.96 1.23 16.23
C ILE A 68 -11.24 1.48 17.70
N ASP A 69 -10.32 1.03 18.53
CA ASP A 69 -10.20 1.35 19.95
C ASP A 69 -8.73 1.70 20.27
N ASP A 70 -8.47 2.05 21.52
CA ASP A 70 -7.14 2.46 21.98
C ASP A 70 -6.08 1.36 21.75
N LEU A 71 -6.47 0.08 21.86
CA LEU A 71 -5.56 -1.04 21.64
C LEU A 71 -5.21 -1.18 20.16
N ARG A 72 -6.19 -1.10 19.26
CA ARG A 72 -5.96 -1.17 17.81
C ARG A 72 -5.18 0.03 17.29
N GLU A 73 -5.43 1.21 17.83
CA GLU A 73 -4.63 2.40 17.53
C GLU A 73 -3.18 2.21 17.99
N GLU A 74 -2.96 1.62 19.16
CA GLU A 74 -1.61 1.29 19.62
C GLU A 74 -0.92 0.24 18.73
N ILE A 75 -1.62 -0.83 18.33
CA ILE A 75 -1.11 -1.84 17.39
C ILE A 75 -0.74 -1.19 16.05
N TRP A 76 -1.57 -0.28 15.55
CA TRP A 76 -1.27 0.45 14.32
C TRP A 76 0.07 1.17 14.41
N LEU A 77 0.21 2.03 15.43
CA LEU A 77 1.36 2.92 15.59
C LEU A 77 2.65 2.17 15.93
N LYS A 78 2.57 1.09 16.72
CA LYS A 78 3.75 0.39 17.24
C LYS A 78 4.19 -0.79 16.40
N GLU A 79 3.29 -1.38 15.62
CA GLU A 79 3.56 -2.62 14.89
C GLU A 79 3.33 -2.44 13.39
N ILE A 80 2.11 -2.08 12.97
CA ILE A 80 1.73 -2.10 11.56
C ILE A 80 2.44 -1.02 10.76
N GLU A 81 2.39 0.24 11.20
CA GLU A 81 3.04 1.36 10.48
C GLU A 81 4.56 1.15 10.34
N PRO A 82 5.31 0.72 11.38
CA PRO A 82 6.70 0.31 11.22
C PRO A 82 6.91 -0.83 10.21
N LEU A 83 6.06 -1.86 10.20
CA LEU A 83 6.17 -2.97 9.27
C LEU A 83 5.89 -2.56 7.82
N LEU A 84 4.92 -1.67 7.59
CA LEU A 84 4.66 -1.08 6.28
C LEU A 84 5.90 -0.34 5.77
N ASN A 85 6.53 0.47 6.62
CA ASN A 85 7.75 1.18 6.27
C ASN A 85 8.92 0.23 5.94
N GLU A 86 9.09 -0.87 6.68
CA GLU A 86 10.10 -1.88 6.34
C GLU A 86 9.77 -2.64 5.05
N SER A 87 8.48 -2.89 4.78
CA SER A 87 8.00 -3.48 3.53
C SER A 87 8.30 -2.59 2.32
N ASP A 88 8.13 -1.27 2.47
CA ASP A 88 8.44 -0.30 1.43
C ASP A 88 9.95 -0.23 1.17
N LYS A 89 10.76 -0.18 2.24
CA LYS A 89 12.23 -0.24 2.12
C LYS A 89 12.72 -1.51 1.44
N LEU A 90 12.10 -2.65 1.72
CA LEU A 90 12.43 -3.92 1.05
C LEU A 90 12.13 -3.82 -0.45
N SER A 91 10.96 -3.29 -0.82
CA SER A 91 10.57 -3.09 -2.22
C SER A 91 11.53 -2.12 -2.93
N GLU A 92 11.92 -1.03 -2.26
CA GLU A 92 12.91 -0.08 -2.76
C GLU A 92 14.28 -0.75 -2.95
N ALA A 93 14.74 -1.54 -1.99
CA ALA A 93 16.02 -2.24 -2.08
C ALA A 93 16.05 -3.24 -3.25
N ILE A 94 14.94 -3.94 -3.53
CA ILE A 94 14.79 -4.82 -4.69
C ILE A 94 14.92 -4.00 -5.99
N ALA A 95 14.20 -2.87 -6.09
CA ALA A 95 14.27 -1.99 -7.27
C ALA A 95 15.67 -1.37 -7.47
N GLN A 96 16.33 -0.97 -6.38
CA GLN A 96 17.70 -0.47 -6.42
C GLN A 96 18.68 -1.56 -6.87
N ALA A 97 18.55 -2.78 -6.37
CA ALA A 97 19.38 -3.91 -6.81
C ALA A 97 19.19 -4.21 -8.30
N TYR A 98 17.95 -4.15 -8.81
CA TYR A 98 17.66 -4.27 -10.24
C TYR A 98 18.43 -3.20 -11.03
N SER A 99 18.31 -1.93 -10.65
CA SER A 99 18.98 -0.81 -11.33
C SER A 99 20.48 -0.99 -11.35
N VAL A 100 21.10 -1.35 -10.22
CA VAL A 100 22.56 -1.52 -10.12
C VAL A 100 23.06 -2.62 -11.04
N ILE A 101 22.36 -3.76 -11.11
CA ILE A 101 22.77 -4.87 -11.97
C ILE A 101 22.55 -4.52 -13.45
N PHE A 102 21.42 -3.90 -13.77
CA PHE A 102 21.11 -3.45 -15.12
C PHE A 102 22.15 -2.45 -15.63
N ASP A 103 22.48 -1.43 -14.84
CA ASP A 103 23.47 -0.41 -15.18
C ASP A 103 24.86 -1.02 -15.36
N ALA A 104 25.24 -2.01 -14.54
CA ALA A 104 26.51 -2.72 -14.69
C ALA A 104 26.57 -3.52 -16.00
N ALA A 105 25.48 -4.19 -16.37
CA ALA A 105 25.36 -4.93 -17.62
C ALA A 105 25.42 -3.99 -18.84
N GLU A 106 24.73 -2.85 -18.79
CA GLU A 106 24.77 -1.85 -19.86
C GLU A 106 26.19 -1.27 -20.03
N ASN A 107 26.87 -0.95 -18.92
CA ASN A 107 28.24 -0.47 -18.94
C ASN A 107 29.21 -1.48 -19.56
N PHE A 108 29.03 -2.78 -19.27
CA PHE A 108 29.79 -3.85 -19.91
C PHE A 108 29.54 -3.87 -21.42
N ASP A 109 28.29 -3.82 -21.86
CA ASP A 109 27.92 -3.82 -23.29
C ASP A 109 28.49 -2.59 -24.02
N ILE A 110 28.49 -1.42 -23.38
CA ILE A 110 29.13 -0.21 -23.90
C ILE A 110 30.63 -0.41 -24.08
N ALA A 111 31.31 -1.09 -23.13
CA ALA A 111 32.73 -1.38 -23.23
C ALA A 111 33.03 -2.38 -24.37
N CYS A 112 32.21 -3.42 -24.53
CA CYS A 112 32.27 -4.38 -25.63
C CYS A 112 32.15 -3.68 -26.99
N LYS A 113 31.16 -2.79 -27.17
CA LYS A 113 30.99 -1.97 -28.40
C LYS A 113 32.20 -1.09 -28.74
N LYS A 114 32.97 -0.65 -27.73
CA LYS A 114 34.19 0.15 -27.90
C LYS A 114 35.43 -0.70 -28.18
N SER A 115 35.38 -2.02 -27.92
CA SER A 115 36.47 -2.96 -28.20
C SER A 115 36.65 -3.17 -29.70
N LYS A 116 37.80 -3.71 -30.12
CA LYS A 116 38.02 -4.16 -31.51
C LYS A 116 37.60 -5.61 -31.75
N ASN A 117 37.69 -6.44 -30.72
CA ASN A 117 37.54 -7.90 -30.83
C ASN A 117 36.27 -8.45 -30.19
N PHE A 118 35.46 -7.59 -29.55
CA PHE A 118 34.30 -7.99 -28.73
C PHE A 118 33.04 -7.15 -29.02
N GLN A 119 32.95 -6.54 -30.20
CA GLN A 119 31.86 -5.61 -30.54
C GLN A 119 30.49 -6.29 -30.68
N ASP A 120 30.52 -7.60 -30.90
CA ASP A 120 29.38 -8.49 -31.08
C ASP A 120 28.83 -9.02 -29.74
N LEU A 121 29.52 -8.79 -28.62
CA LEU A 121 29.02 -9.17 -27.30
C LEU A 121 28.03 -8.13 -26.77
N ALA A 122 26.85 -8.59 -26.35
CA ALA A 122 25.86 -7.80 -25.63
C ALA A 122 25.10 -8.70 -24.65
N ILE A 123 25.50 -8.70 -23.38
CA ILE A 123 24.98 -9.63 -22.36
C ILE A 123 23.74 -9.10 -21.66
N SER A 124 23.49 -7.78 -21.67
CA SER A 124 22.33 -7.18 -20.98
C SER A 124 21.01 -7.81 -21.42
N LYS A 125 20.91 -8.23 -22.68
CA LYS A 125 19.74 -8.90 -23.25
C LYS A 125 19.62 -10.38 -22.89
N ASP A 126 20.74 -11.02 -22.56
CA ASP A 126 20.79 -12.46 -22.25
C ASP A 126 20.57 -12.73 -20.76
N MET A 127 20.71 -11.71 -19.90
CA MET A 127 20.63 -11.86 -18.45
C MET A 127 19.20 -12.03 -17.90
N GLU A 128 18.16 -11.81 -18.71
CA GLU A 128 16.74 -11.97 -18.33
C GLU A 128 16.39 -11.30 -16.97
N LEU A 129 16.94 -10.10 -16.72
CA LEU A 129 16.83 -9.43 -15.43
C LEU A 129 15.38 -9.11 -15.03
N ASP A 130 14.54 -8.77 -15.99
CA ASP A 130 13.10 -8.55 -15.77
C ASP A 130 12.47 -9.79 -15.11
N TYR A 131 12.66 -10.97 -15.72
CA TYR A 131 12.16 -12.22 -15.19
C TYR A 131 12.78 -12.59 -13.83
N ALA A 132 14.09 -12.33 -13.65
CA ALA A 132 14.76 -12.65 -12.40
C ALA A 132 14.19 -11.84 -11.22
N PHE A 133 13.91 -10.55 -11.44
CA PHE A 133 13.40 -9.65 -10.39
C PHE A 133 11.87 -9.73 -10.22
N GLU A 134 11.11 -10.03 -11.27
CA GLU A 134 9.68 -10.38 -11.15
C GLU A 134 9.47 -11.62 -10.25
N ASN A 135 10.43 -12.56 -10.28
CA ASN A 135 10.38 -13.78 -9.44
C ASN A 135 10.89 -13.57 -8.01
N ILE A 136 11.41 -12.39 -7.66
CA ILE A 136 11.63 -12.03 -6.26
C ILE A 136 10.27 -11.67 -5.68
N GLY A 137 9.52 -12.70 -5.28
CA GLY A 137 8.21 -12.54 -4.67
C GLY A 137 8.34 -11.78 -3.35
N ASN A 138 7.89 -10.52 -3.32
CA ASN A 138 7.72 -9.77 -2.10
C ASN A 138 6.24 -9.76 -1.69
N THR A 139 5.86 -10.66 -0.80
CA THR A 139 4.48 -10.78 -0.29
C THR A 139 4.22 -9.96 0.96
N SER A 140 5.20 -9.20 1.45
CA SER A 140 5.11 -8.49 2.74
C SER A 140 3.87 -7.59 2.82
N MET A 141 3.62 -6.78 1.78
CA MET A 141 2.47 -5.88 1.76
C MET A 141 1.14 -6.66 1.76
N THR A 142 1.06 -7.77 1.02
CA THR A 142 -0.11 -8.64 1.01
C THR A 142 -0.36 -9.27 2.38
N GLU A 143 0.68 -9.80 3.02
CA GLU A 143 0.57 -10.42 4.34
C GLU A 143 0.21 -9.41 5.44
N ILE A 144 0.78 -8.20 5.39
CA ILE A 144 0.41 -7.11 6.31
C ILE A 144 -1.04 -6.71 6.07
N SER A 145 -1.46 -6.56 4.81
CA SER A 145 -2.83 -6.20 4.43
C SER A 145 -3.87 -7.18 4.98
N GLU A 146 -3.63 -8.49 4.83
CA GLU A 146 -4.49 -9.54 5.41
C GLU A 146 -4.58 -9.42 6.94
N ARG A 147 -3.47 -9.13 7.62
CA ARG A 147 -3.49 -8.92 9.08
C ARG A 147 -4.21 -7.64 9.49
N VAL A 148 -4.10 -6.57 8.70
CA VAL A 148 -4.84 -5.33 8.94
C VAL A 148 -6.35 -5.57 8.80
N ASP A 149 -6.78 -6.29 7.77
CA ASP A 149 -8.19 -6.68 7.56
C ASP A 149 -8.75 -7.42 8.80
N GLU A 150 -8.01 -8.41 9.29
CA GLU A 150 -8.37 -9.20 10.47
C GLU A 150 -8.41 -8.36 11.76
N ILE A 151 -7.36 -7.57 12.03
CA ILE A 151 -7.24 -6.80 13.28
C ILE A 151 -8.31 -5.73 13.38
N PHE A 152 -8.57 -5.01 12.29
CA PHE A 152 -9.50 -3.88 12.25
C PHE A 152 -10.94 -4.26 11.86
N GLU A 153 -11.19 -5.54 11.64
CA GLU A 153 -12.49 -6.08 11.25
C GLU A 153 -13.08 -5.32 10.05
N VAL A 154 -12.25 -5.16 9.01
CA VAL A 154 -12.65 -4.37 7.84
C VAL A 154 -13.78 -5.11 7.11
N GLN A 155 -14.88 -4.40 6.87
CA GLN A 155 -16.02 -4.92 6.11
C GLN A 155 -16.24 -4.05 4.89
N SER A 156 -16.26 -4.66 3.71
CA SER A 156 -16.54 -3.98 2.44
C SER A 156 -18.00 -4.18 2.02
N TYR A 157 -18.58 -3.12 1.44
CA TYR A 157 -19.95 -3.09 0.96
C TYR A 157 -19.95 -2.58 -0.49
N GLN A 158 -20.47 -3.41 -1.40
CA GLN A 158 -20.55 -3.13 -2.84
C GLN A 158 -21.71 -2.19 -3.17
#